data_AF-A0A4R9PGM7-F1
#
_entry.id   AF-A0A4R9PGM7-F1
#
_cell.length_a   1.000
_cell.length_b   1.000
_cell.length_c   1.000
_cell.angle_alpha   90.00
_cell.angle_beta   90.00
_cell.angle_gamma   90.00
#
_symmetry.space_group_name_H-M   'P 1'
#
loop_
_entity.id
_entity.type
_entity.pdbx_description
1 polymer ?
#
loop_
_entity_poly.entity_id
_entity_poly.type
_entity_poly.pdbx_seq_one_letter_code
_entity_poly.pdbx_strand_id
1 'polypeptide(L)'
;TPSFISDAAAKGLADGETFYTWQKGIPPLRQALARYYARHFGKTFAEEEFIVTGSGMHAIQLAIDAIAGSGDEVIYLSPAWPNFAAAAGVAGAVPVPVVLD
;
A
#
# COMPACT_ATOMS: atom_id res chain seq x y z
N THR A 1 -3.06 -15.18 -12.17
CA THR A 1 -2.46 -15.53 -10.86
C THR A 1 -1.86 -16.93 -10.94
N PRO A 2 -0.57 -17.11 -10.62
CA PRO A 2 0.06 -18.44 -10.53
C PRO A 2 -0.71 -19.40 -9.61
N SER A 3 -0.68 -20.72 -9.91
CA SER A 3 -1.50 -21.73 -9.20
C SER A 3 -1.27 -21.75 -7.70
N PHE A 4 -0.02 -21.74 -7.25
CA PHE A 4 0.31 -21.76 -5.81
C PHE A 4 -0.25 -20.57 -5.00
N ILE A 5 -0.65 -19.47 -5.67
CA ILE A 5 -1.34 -18.34 -5.03
C ILE A 5 -2.85 -18.57 -5.05
N SER A 6 -3.41 -18.95 -6.19
CA SER A 6 -4.85 -19.23 -6.34
C SER A 6 -5.30 -20.37 -5.42
N ASP A 7 -4.49 -21.43 -5.30
CA ASP A 7 -4.75 -22.60 -4.46
C ASP A 7 -4.72 -22.23 -2.96
N ALA A 8 -3.79 -21.37 -2.56
CA ALA A 8 -3.72 -20.88 -1.18
C ALA A 8 -4.95 -20.03 -0.81
N ALA A 9 -5.43 -19.18 -1.73
CA ALA A 9 -6.66 -18.41 -1.53
C ALA A 9 -7.89 -19.32 -1.44
N ALA A 10 -8.01 -20.32 -2.34
CA ALA A 10 -9.09 -21.30 -2.29
C ALA A 10 -9.08 -22.11 -0.98
N LYS A 11 -7.89 -22.50 -0.52
CA LYS A 11 -7.71 -23.19 0.76
C LYS A 11 -8.15 -22.32 1.94
N GLY A 12 -7.75 -21.04 1.99
CA GLY A 12 -8.19 -20.13 3.07
C GLY A 12 -9.71 -20.03 3.17
N LEU A 13 -10.40 -19.98 2.02
CA LEU A 13 -11.87 -20.02 1.99
C LEU A 13 -12.41 -21.36 2.51
N ALA A 14 -11.86 -22.50 2.07
CA ALA A 14 -12.29 -23.83 2.50
C ALA A 14 -12.05 -24.09 3.99
N ASP A 15 -10.96 -23.54 4.54
CA ASP A 15 -10.59 -23.64 5.95
C ASP A 15 -11.37 -22.63 6.85
N GLY A 16 -12.18 -21.75 6.25
CA GLY A 16 -13.01 -20.79 6.98
C GLY A 16 -12.27 -19.52 7.46
N GLU A 17 -11.18 -19.12 6.80
CA GLU A 17 -10.44 -17.88 7.08
C GLU A 17 -11.20 -16.63 6.57
N THR A 18 -12.44 -16.43 7.04
CA THR A 18 -13.40 -15.43 6.54
C THR A 18 -13.81 -14.37 7.56
N PHE A 19 -13.19 -14.38 8.74
CA PHE A 19 -13.46 -13.40 9.79
C PHE A 19 -12.51 -12.20 9.72
N TYR A 20 -12.81 -11.17 10.51
CA TYR A 20 -11.92 -10.03 10.65
C TYR A 20 -10.50 -10.46 11.02
N THR A 21 -9.53 -9.79 10.40
CA THR A 21 -8.11 -9.96 10.70
C THR A 21 -7.60 -8.74 11.46
N TRP A 22 -6.34 -8.79 11.91
CA TRP A 22 -5.64 -7.66 12.53
C TRP A 22 -5.71 -6.41 11.66
N GLN A 23 -5.86 -5.24 12.29
CA GLN A 23 -6.00 -3.96 11.58
C GLN A 23 -4.87 -3.67 10.57
N LYS A 24 -3.64 -4.10 10.86
CA LYS A 24 -2.48 -3.95 9.96
C LYS A 24 -2.29 -5.11 8.97
N GLY A 25 -3.14 -6.14 9.03
CA GLY A 25 -2.98 -7.41 8.30
C GLY A 25 -2.38 -8.53 9.16
N ILE A 26 -2.60 -9.77 8.71
CA ILE A 26 -2.20 -10.98 9.44
C ILE A 26 -0.68 -11.00 9.71
N PRO A 27 -0.22 -11.42 10.90
CA PRO A 27 1.21 -11.44 11.23
C PRO A 27 2.09 -12.21 10.24
N PRO A 28 1.72 -13.42 9.76
CA PRO A 28 2.56 -14.16 8.81
C PRO A 28 2.85 -13.39 7.51
N LEU A 29 1.87 -12.60 7.02
CA LEU A 29 2.04 -11.79 5.82
C LEU A 29 2.98 -10.60 6.09
N ARG A 30 2.80 -9.89 7.21
CA ARG A 30 3.70 -8.77 7.59
C ARG A 30 5.14 -9.24 7.77
N GLN A 31 5.35 -10.39 8.40
CA GLN A 31 6.68 -11.01 8.51
C GLN A 31 7.26 -11.41 7.14
N ALA A 32 6.42 -11.93 6.24
CA ALA A 32 6.85 -12.27 4.89
C ALA A 32 7.28 -11.03 4.10
N LEU A 33 6.61 -9.90 4.27
CA LEU A 33 6.97 -8.60 3.68
C LEU A 33 8.29 -8.06 4.25
N ALA A 34 8.50 -8.13 5.56
CA ALA A 34 9.77 -7.77 6.20
C ALA A 34 10.95 -8.58 5.62
N ARG A 35 10.78 -9.91 5.52
CA ARG A 35 11.79 -10.77 4.89
C ARG A 35 11.96 -10.47 3.40
N TYR A 36 10.88 -10.14 2.69
CA TYR A 36 10.94 -9.77 1.27
C TYR A 36 11.81 -8.53 1.05
N TYR A 37 11.63 -7.50 1.88
CA TYR A 37 12.41 -6.28 1.81
C TYR A 37 13.89 -6.50 2.09
N ALA A 38 14.21 -7.29 3.11
CA ALA A 38 15.59 -7.64 3.42
C ALA A 38 16.26 -8.38 2.25
N ARG A 39 15.57 -9.35 1.63
CA ARG A 39 16.12 -10.14 0.52
C ARG A 39 16.32 -9.34 -0.77
N HIS A 40 15.38 -8.47 -1.14
CA HIS A 40 15.39 -7.82 -2.45
C HIS A 40 15.98 -6.41 -2.45
N PHE A 41 15.88 -5.70 -1.33
CA PHE A 41 16.32 -4.31 -1.23
C PHE A 41 17.41 -4.08 -0.19
N GLY A 42 17.85 -5.13 0.52
CA GLY A 42 18.90 -5.02 1.55
C GLY A 42 18.49 -4.15 2.74
N LYS A 43 17.18 -3.91 2.94
CA LYS A 43 16.64 -3.11 4.04
C LYS A 43 15.84 -3.98 4.99
N THR A 44 16.15 -3.86 6.28
CA THR A 44 15.44 -4.56 7.34
C THR A 44 14.45 -3.62 8.00
N PHE A 45 13.22 -4.11 8.16
CA PHE A 45 12.12 -3.42 8.83
C PHE A 45 11.47 -4.38 9.82
N ALA A 46 10.95 -3.85 10.92
CA ALA A 46 10.11 -4.58 11.85
C ALA A 46 8.75 -4.91 11.20
N GLU A 47 8.10 -6.00 11.61
CA GLU A 47 6.81 -6.38 11.03
C GLU A 47 5.70 -5.34 11.31
N GLU A 48 5.87 -4.52 12.35
CA GLU A 48 4.96 -3.45 12.77
C GLU A 48 4.99 -2.24 11.84
N GLU A 49 6.04 -2.11 11.03
CA GLU A 49 6.21 -1.07 9.99
C GLU A 49 5.45 -1.40 8.70
N PHE A 50 4.82 -2.58 8.62
CA PHE A 50 3.99 -2.99 7.47
C PHE A 50 2.50 -2.88 7.78
N ILE A 51 1.76 -2.28 6.84
CA ILE A 51 0.29 -2.24 6.82
C ILE A 51 -0.17 -2.86 5.51
N VAL A 52 -0.97 -3.91 5.59
CA VAL A 52 -1.59 -4.56 4.42
C VAL A 52 -2.88 -3.83 4.07
N THR A 53 -3.01 -3.43 2.81
CA THR A 53 -4.18 -2.71 2.30
C THR A 53 -4.86 -3.51 1.18
N GLY A 54 -6.07 -3.08 0.79
CA GLY A 54 -6.84 -3.74 -0.28
C GLY A 54 -6.21 -3.60 -1.69
N SER A 55 -5.30 -2.65 -1.88
CA SER A 55 -4.54 -2.47 -3.12
C SER A 55 -3.44 -1.41 -2.94
N GLY A 56 -2.53 -1.30 -3.91
CA GLY A 56 -1.56 -0.20 -3.95
C GLY A 56 -2.22 1.19 -3.97
N MET A 57 -3.37 1.33 -4.64
CA MET A 57 -4.14 2.58 -4.61
C MET A 57 -4.66 2.94 -3.22
N HIS A 58 -5.16 1.96 -2.49
CA HIS A 58 -5.60 2.18 -1.11
C HIS A 58 -4.43 2.56 -0.21
N ALA A 59 -3.25 1.96 -0.40
CA ALA A 59 -2.05 2.37 0.33
C ALA A 59 -1.65 3.83 0.05
N ILE A 60 -1.72 4.27 -1.21
CA ILE A 60 -1.42 5.66 -1.60
C ILE A 60 -2.40 6.63 -0.96
N GLN A 61 -3.70 6.35 -1.02
CA GLN A 61 -4.71 7.21 -0.42
C GLN A 61 -4.50 7.35 1.09
N LEU A 62 -4.31 6.23 1.81
CA LEU A 62 -4.05 6.26 3.26
C LEU A 62 -2.79 7.03 3.61
N ALA A 63 -1.73 6.90 2.79
CA ALA A 63 -0.49 7.62 3.03
C ALA A 63 -0.68 9.14 2.88
N ILE A 64 -1.43 9.58 1.85
CA ILE A 64 -1.73 10.99 1.62
C ILE A 64 -2.62 11.53 2.73
N ASP A 65 -3.74 10.86 3.04
CA ASP A 65 -4.69 11.28 4.08
C ASP A 65 -4.03 11.39 5.46
N ALA A 66 -2.95 10.63 5.70
CA ALA A 66 -2.21 10.67 6.95
C ALA A 66 -1.26 11.88 7.09
N ILE A 67 -0.86 12.51 5.97
CA ILE A 67 0.20 13.54 5.99
C ILE A 67 -0.18 14.86 5.32
N ALA A 68 -1.26 14.91 4.55
CA ALA A 68 -1.70 16.08 3.80
C ALA A 68 -3.22 16.21 3.83
N GLY A 69 -3.71 17.45 3.86
CA GLY A 69 -5.13 17.75 3.84
C GLY A 69 -5.46 18.99 3.02
N SER A 70 -6.59 19.62 3.36
CA SER A 70 -7.11 20.73 2.58
C SER A 70 -6.15 21.92 2.52
N GLY A 71 -5.73 22.29 1.31
CA GLY A 71 -4.84 23.42 1.06
C GLY A 71 -3.34 23.11 1.15
N ASP A 72 -2.94 21.92 1.63
CA ASP A 72 -1.53 21.51 1.61
C ASP A 72 -1.07 21.23 0.18
N GLU A 73 0.17 21.57 -0.15
CA GLU A 73 0.76 21.24 -1.46
C GLU A 73 1.41 19.85 -1.44
N VAL A 74 1.04 19.01 -2.42
CA VAL A 74 1.65 17.69 -2.64
C VAL A 74 2.44 17.72 -3.94
N ILE A 75 3.76 17.81 -3.81
CA ILE A 75 4.68 17.89 -4.94
C ILE A 75 4.94 16.49 -5.52
N TYR A 76 4.85 16.35 -6.85
CA TYR A 76 5.15 15.09 -7.55
C TYR A 76 5.86 15.33 -8.88
N LEU A 77 6.67 14.35 -9.32
CA LEU A 77 7.34 14.40 -10.62
C LEU A 77 6.36 14.06 -11.75
N SER A 78 6.48 14.71 -12.90
CA SER A 78 5.65 14.51 -14.08
C SER A 78 6.51 14.27 -15.34
N PRO A 79 6.10 13.39 -16.28
CA PRO A 79 4.85 12.63 -16.33
C PRO A 79 4.79 11.51 -15.28
N ALA A 80 3.63 11.35 -14.64
CA ALA A 80 3.38 10.31 -13.65
C ALA A 80 2.04 9.62 -13.86
N TRP A 81 1.87 8.49 -13.17
CA TRP A 81 0.58 7.83 -13.07
C TRP A 81 -0.46 8.78 -12.44
N PRO A 82 -1.59 9.08 -13.11
CA PRO A 82 -2.49 10.18 -12.72
C PRO A 82 -3.14 9.99 -11.34
N ASN A 83 -3.20 8.75 -10.86
CA ASN A 83 -3.89 8.44 -9.62
C ASN A 83 -3.25 9.04 -8.37
N PHE A 84 -1.95 9.36 -8.38
CA PHE A 84 -1.31 10.06 -7.26
C PHE A 84 -1.88 11.48 -7.07
N ALA A 85 -1.98 12.24 -8.15
CA ALA A 85 -2.54 13.59 -8.13
C ALA A 85 -4.04 13.58 -7.79
N ALA A 86 -4.78 12.58 -8.29
CA ALA A 86 -6.18 12.40 -7.94
C ALA A 86 -6.37 12.11 -6.44
N ALA A 87 -5.54 11.24 -5.84
CA ALA A 87 -5.61 10.92 -4.42
C ALA A 87 -5.34 12.15 -3.53
N ALA A 88 -4.38 13.01 -3.91
CA ALA A 88 -4.15 14.30 -3.25
C ALA A 88 -5.37 15.22 -3.34
N GLY A 89 -5.99 15.33 -4.52
CA GLY A 89 -7.21 16.11 -4.71
C GLY A 89 -8.39 15.62 -3.86
N VAL A 90 -8.54 14.30 -3.67
CA VAL A 90 -9.56 13.71 -2.79
C VAL A 90 -9.35 14.13 -1.33
N ALA A 91 -8.09 14.24 -0.87
CA ALA A 91 -7.74 14.73 0.47
C ALA A 91 -7.95 16.26 0.62
N GLY A 92 -8.32 16.97 -0.46
CA GLY A 92 -8.42 18.43 -0.51
C GLY A 92 -7.07 19.14 -0.69
N ALA A 93 -5.99 18.38 -0.85
CA ALA A 93 -4.65 18.91 -1.10
C ALA A 93 -4.52 19.43 -2.54
N VAL A 94 -3.50 20.27 -2.77
CA VAL A 94 -3.16 20.86 -4.05
C VAL A 94 -2.00 20.07 -4.67
N PRO A 95 -2.25 19.20 -5.68
CA PRO A 95 -1.18 18.49 -6.35
C PRO A 95 -0.36 19.43 -7.25
N VAL A 96 0.96 19.52 -7.01
CA VAL A 96 1.88 20.42 -7.73
C VAL A 96 2.85 19.59 -8.58
N PRO A 97 2.73 19.59 -9.92
CA PRO A 97 3.65 18.84 -10.77
C PRO A 97 5.00 19.55 -10.94
N VAL A 98 6.08 18.78 -10.84
CA VAL A 98 7.42 19.15 -11.31
C VAL A 98 7.67 18.41 -12.61
N VAL A 99 7.65 19.14 -13.72
CA VAL A 99 7.82 18.56 -15.06
C VAL A 99 9.30 18.28 -15.32
N LEU A 100 9.61 17.03 -15.62
CA LEU A 100 10.93 16.59 -16.05
C LEU A 100 11.11 16.83 -17.55
N ASP A 101 12.33 17.15 -17.96
CA ASP A 101 12.76 17.37 -19.34
C ASP A 101 13.03 16.07 -20.12
#